data_AF-A0A7U6QIJ7-F1
#
_entry.id   AF-A0A7U6QIJ7-F1
#
_cell.length_a   1.000
_cell.length_b   1.000
_cell.length_c   1.000
_cell.angle_alpha   90.00
_cell.angle_beta   90.00
_cell.angle_gamma   90.00
#
_symmetry.space_group_name_H-M   'P 1'
#
loop_
_entity.id
_entity.type
_entity.pdbx_description
1 polymer ?
#
loop_
_entity_poly.entity_id
_entity_poly.type
_entity_poly.pdbx_seq_one_letter_code
_entity_poly.pdbx_strand_id
1 'polypeptide(L)'
;MNKLEKLNMLEVVENSSTNGEVDYVLVKNNVYNRAVLVECGATDGDLDKMATTFTNGSPDDGYLDISLFAWEHTEANSWNVNGGFAVR
;
A
#
# COMPACT_ATOMS: atom_id res chain seq x y z
N MET A 1 -1.29 11.91 -13.56
CA MET A 1 -1.24 11.43 -12.17
C MET A 1 0.02 10.61 -12.00
N ASN A 2 0.89 11.00 -11.07
CA ASN A 2 2.11 10.26 -10.74
C ASN A 2 1.79 9.03 -9.86
N LYS A 3 2.79 8.17 -9.60
CA LYS A 3 2.59 6.95 -8.80
C LYS A 3 2.08 7.24 -7.39
N LEU A 4 2.58 8.29 -6.74
CA LEU A 4 2.17 8.66 -5.38
C LEU A 4 0.73 9.12 -5.32
N GLU A 5 0.30 9.96 -6.26
CA GLU A 5 -1.09 10.39 -6.38
C GLU A 5 -2.03 9.19 -6.59
N LYS A 6 -1.63 8.20 -7.41
CA LYS A 6 -2.37 6.94 -7.59
C LYS A 6 -2.47 6.12 -6.30
N LEU A 7 -1.36 5.94 -5.59
CA LEU A 7 -1.35 5.21 -4.30
C LEU A 7 -2.23 5.90 -3.25
N ASN A 8 -2.19 7.24 -3.20
CA ASN A 8 -2.97 8.04 -2.25
C ASN A 8 -4.48 8.04 -2.52
N MET A 9 -4.93 7.52 -3.68
CA MET A 9 -6.34 7.32 -3.97
C MET A 9 -6.90 5.99 -3.46
N LEU A 10 -6.03 5.05 -3.06
CA LEU A 10 -6.47 3.77 -2.53
C LEU A 10 -7.09 3.95 -1.15
N GLU A 11 -8.24 3.32 -0.93
CA GLU A 11 -8.90 3.35 0.38
C GLU A 11 -8.09 2.55 1.39
N VAL A 12 -7.46 3.27 2.32
CA VAL A 12 -6.75 2.69 3.46
C VAL A 12 -7.77 2.16 4.46
N VAL A 13 -7.69 0.87 4.77
CA VAL A 13 -8.60 0.18 5.68
C VAL A 13 -8.02 0.03 7.09
N GLU A 14 -6.70 -0.03 7.21
CA GLU A 14 -5.98 -0.17 8.47
C GLU A 14 -4.58 0.42 8.28
N ASN A 15 -4.01 1.03 9.32
CA ASN A 15 -2.64 1.52 9.32
C ASN A 15 -2.07 1.45 10.75
N SER A 16 -0.76 1.32 10.86
CA SER A 16 -0.06 1.42 12.14
C SER A 16 1.19 2.27 12.00
N SER A 17 1.51 2.97 13.08
CA SER A 17 2.74 3.72 13.20
C SER A 17 3.23 3.69 14.64
N THR A 18 4.50 3.35 14.83
CA THR A 18 5.13 3.24 16.14
C THR A 18 6.28 4.23 16.23
N ASN A 19 6.29 5.08 17.26
CA ASN A 19 7.32 6.11 17.47
C ASN A 19 7.57 7.05 16.28
N GLY A 20 6.57 7.28 15.44
CA GLY A 20 6.68 8.14 14.25
C GLY A 20 7.17 7.44 12.99
N GLU A 21 7.44 6.14 13.06
CA GLU A 21 7.73 5.29 11.89
C GLU A 21 6.46 4.53 11.50
N VAL A 22 6.26 4.33 10.19
CA VAL A 22 5.08 3.64 9.65
C VAL A 22 5.36 2.15 9.66
N ASP A 23 4.56 1.38 10.40
CA ASP A 23 4.70 -0.08 10.44
C ASP A 23 4.07 -0.72 9.21
N TYR A 24 2.88 -0.26 8.82
CA TYR A 24 2.16 -0.71 7.63
C TYR A 24 1.05 0.27 7.22
N VAL A 25 0.62 0.18 5.95
CA VAL A 25 -0.57 0.86 5.41
C VAL A 25 -1.33 -0.14 4.55
N LEU A 26 -2.49 -0.59 5.04
CA LEU A 26 -3.25 -1.67 4.40
C LEU A 26 -4.39 -1.14 3.55
N VAL A 27 -4.57 -1.76 2.39
CA VAL A 27 -5.74 -1.63 1.53
C VAL A 27 -6.32 -3.01 1.26
N LYS A 28 -7.59 -3.12 0.85
CA LYS A 28 -8.17 -4.42 0.47
C LYS A 28 -7.41 -5.04 -0.71
N ASN A 29 -7.13 -6.33 -0.65
CA ASN A 29 -6.66 -7.09 -1.82
C ASN A 29 -7.86 -7.34 -2.75
N ASN A 30 -8.10 -6.46 -3.71
CA ASN A 30 -9.18 -6.60 -4.68
C ASN A 30 -8.72 -6.23 -6.09
N VAL A 31 -9.53 -6.59 -7.09
CA VAL A 31 -9.20 -6.37 -8.52
C VAL A 31 -8.90 -4.90 -8.82
N TYR A 32 -9.65 -3.96 -8.23
CA TYR A 32 -9.45 -2.53 -8.46
C TYR A 32 -8.09 -2.04 -7.91
N ASN A 33 -7.80 -2.34 -6.64
CA ASN A 33 -6.55 -1.93 -6.00
C ASN A 33 -5.33 -2.57 -6.68
N ARG A 34 -5.42 -3.85 -7.06
CA ARG A 34 -4.37 -4.54 -7.83
C ARG A 34 -4.14 -3.87 -9.19
N ALA A 35 -5.21 -3.49 -9.90
CA ALA A 35 -5.09 -2.79 -11.17
C ALA A 35 -4.36 -1.44 -11.02
N VAL A 36 -4.70 -0.65 -9.99
CA VAL A 36 -4.00 0.62 -9.70
C VAL A 36 -2.51 0.38 -9.41
N LEU A 37 -2.16 -0.66 -8.64
CA LEU A 37 -0.78 -1.01 -8.34
C LEU A 37 0.00 -1.44 -9.59
N VAL A 38 -0.61 -2.27 -10.46
CA VAL A 38 -0.01 -2.66 -11.75
C VAL A 38 0.18 -1.44 -12.66
N GLU A 39 -0.77 -0.50 -12.69
CA GLU A 39 -0.60 0.77 -13.40
C GLU A 39 0.53 1.65 -12.82
N CYS A 40 0.87 1.48 -11.55
CA CYS A 40 2.04 2.10 -10.91
C CYS A 40 3.35 1.34 -11.20
N GLY A 41 3.27 0.21 -11.89
CA GLY A 41 4.40 -0.64 -12.26
C GLY A 41 4.69 -1.79 -11.30
N ALA A 42 3.76 -2.14 -10.40
CA ALA A 42 3.91 -3.33 -9.56
C ALA A 42 3.90 -4.60 -10.42
N THR A 43 4.86 -5.48 -10.15
CA THR A 43 4.90 -6.83 -10.70
C THR A 43 4.10 -7.80 -9.84
N ASP A 44 3.83 -9.00 -10.34
CA ASP A 44 3.20 -10.06 -9.54
C ASP A 44 4.02 -10.36 -8.27
N GLY A 45 5.35 -10.32 -8.35
CA GLY A 45 6.22 -10.49 -7.17
C GLY A 45 6.09 -9.36 -6.14
N ASP A 46 5.79 -8.13 -6.57
CA ASP A 46 5.51 -7.04 -5.63
C ASP A 46 4.14 -7.22 -4.98
N LEU A 47 3.12 -7.64 -5.74
CA LEU A 47 1.79 -7.96 -5.21
C LEU A 47 1.86 -9.07 -4.16
N ASP A 48 2.64 -10.12 -4.42
CA ASP A 48 2.85 -11.24 -3.49
C ASP A 48 3.57 -10.80 -2.20
N LYS A 49 4.55 -9.90 -2.29
CA LYS A 49 5.22 -9.33 -1.10
C LYS A 49 4.29 -8.46 -0.26
N MET A 50 3.40 -7.70 -0.90
CA MET A 50 2.42 -6.85 -0.21
C MET A 50 1.30 -7.66 0.44
N ALA A 51 0.99 -8.84 -0.09
CA ALA A 51 -0.12 -9.66 0.36
C ALA A 51 0.06 -10.09 1.82
N THR A 52 -0.92 -9.78 2.65
CA THR A 52 -0.92 -10.09 4.08
C THR A 52 -2.30 -10.50 4.57
N THR A 53 -2.32 -11.39 5.55
CA THR A 53 -3.53 -11.91 6.21
C THR A 53 -3.62 -11.34 7.63
N PHE A 54 -3.69 -10.01 7.77
CA PHE A 54 -3.88 -9.35 9.08
C PHE A 54 -5.20 -9.74 9.78
N THR A 55 -6.14 -10.31 9.02
CA THR A 55 -7.30 -11.05 9.55
C THR A 55 -7.20 -12.49 9.08
N ASN A 56 -7.64 -13.46 9.89
CA ASN A 56 -7.60 -14.93 9.68
C ASN A 56 -8.27 -15.48 8.38
N GLY A 57 -8.10 -14.82 7.24
CA GLY A 57 -8.64 -15.16 5.93
C GLY A 57 -7.55 -15.59 4.95
N SER A 58 -8.00 -16.11 3.81
CA SER A 58 -7.15 -16.50 2.68
C SER A 58 -6.40 -15.29 2.12
N PRO A 59 -5.15 -15.44 1.61
CA PRO A 59 -4.38 -14.37 0.96
C PRO A 59 -5.15 -13.63 -0.16
N ASP A 60 -6.05 -14.34 -0.84
CA ASP A 60 -6.88 -13.81 -1.94
C ASP A 60 -8.04 -12.92 -1.46
N ASP A 61 -8.42 -13.00 -0.18
CA ASP A 61 -9.43 -12.15 0.48
C ASP A 61 -8.80 -11.20 1.53
N GLY A 62 -7.47 -11.09 1.51
CA GLY A 62 -6.69 -10.37 2.52
C GLY A 62 -6.49 -8.89 2.23
N TYR A 63 -5.35 -8.37 2.69
CA TYR A 63 -4.94 -6.99 2.50
C TYR A 63 -3.63 -6.90 1.73
N LEU A 64 -3.36 -5.73 1.15
CA LEU A 64 -2.08 -5.37 0.56
C LEU A 64 -1.47 -4.25 1.41
N ASP A 65 -0.26 -4.49 1.92
CA ASP A 65 0.54 -3.44 2.56
C ASP A 65 1.21 -2.57 1.50
N ILE A 66 0.54 -1.48 1.13
CA ILE A 66 1.02 -0.58 0.08
C ILE A 66 2.20 0.29 0.52
N SER A 67 2.54 0.29 1.81
CA SER A 67 3.73 0.98 2.30
C SER A 67 5.00 0.34 1.73
N LEU A 68 5.08 -1.00 1.67
CA LEU A 68 6.20 -1.72 1.08
C LEU A 68 6.47 -1.27 -0.36
N PHE A 69 5.42 -1.19 -1.18
CA PHE A 69 5.55 -0.73 -2.56
C PHE A 69 5.89 0.75 -2.65
N ALA A 70 5.30 1.60 -1.80
CA ALA A 70 5.62 3.02 -1.78
C ALA A 70 7.10 3.25 -1.49
N TRP A 71 7.68 2.56 -0.50
CA TRP A 71 9.09 2.70 -0.12
C TRP A 71 10.05 2.14 -1.17
N GLU A 72 9.72 1.02 -1.82
CA GLU A 72 10.61 0.38 -2.79
C GLU A 72 10.55 1.01 -4.19
N HIS A 73 9.38 1.52 -4.61
CA HIS A 73 9.10 1.85 -6.02
C HIS A 73 8.72 3.31 -6.28
N THR A 74 8.80 4.16 -5.26
CA THR A 74 8.56 5.61 -5.34
C THR A 74 9.61 6.40 -4.57
N GLU A 75 9.45 7.72 -4.52
CA GLU A 75 10.31 8.62 -3.71
C GLU A 75 9.72 8.92 -2.32
N ALA A 76 8.58 8.30 -1.95
CA ALA A 76 8.01 8.52 -0.63
C ALA A 76 8.98 8.08 0.47
N ASN A 77 9.00 8.87 1.54
CA ASN A 77 9.71 8.56 2.78
C ASN A 77 8.86 8.87 4.02
N SER A 78 7.58 9.19 3.83
CA SER A 78 6.63 9.47 4.89
C SER A 78 5.20 9.15 4.46
N TRP A 79 4.34 8.87 5.44
CA TRP A 79 2.90 8.70 5.24
C TRP A 79 2.14 9.29 6.43
N ASN A 80 0.93 9.82 6.19
CA ASN A 80 -0.01 10.16 7.26
C ASN A 80 -1.46 10.04 6.78
N VAL A 81 -2.39 9.77 7.71
CA VAL A 81 -3.80 9.50 7.41
C VAL A 81 -4.53 10.61 6.64
N ASN A 82 -4.10 11.86 6.76
CA ASN A 82 -4.77 13.01 6.12
C ASN A 82 -4.13 13.43 4.79
N GLY A 83 -2.90 12.97 4.50
CA GLY A 83 -2.11 13.42 3.35
C GLY A 83 -1.57 12.30 2.47
N GLY A 84 -1.68 11.05 2.89
CA GLY A 84 -1.11 9.90 2.19
C GLY A 84 0.42 9.89 2.21
N PHE A 85 1.00 9.17 1.24
CA PHE A 85 2.44 9.08 0.99
C PHE A 85 2.98 10.40 0.41
N ALA A 86 4.12 10.83 0.92
CA ALA A 86 4.80 12.04 0.48
C ALA A 86 6.32 11.94 0.59
N VAL A 87 7.00 12.81 -0.16
CA VAL A 87 8.43 13.11 0.00
C VAL A 87 8.56 14.21 1.04
N ARG A 88 9.29 13.95 2.13
CA ARG A 88 9.62 14.89 3.20
C ARG A 88 11.11 15.21 3.23
#